data_AF-A0A0B1SR76-F1
#
_entry.id   AF-A0A0B1SR76-F1
#
_cell.length_a   1.000
_cell.length_b   1.000
_cell.length_c   1.000
_cell.angle_alpha   90.00
_cell.angle_beta   90.00
_cell.angle_gamma   90.00
#
_symmetry.space_group_name_H-M   'P 1'
#
loop_
_entity.id
_entity.type
_entity.pdbx_description
1 polymer ?
#
loop_
_entity_poly.entity_id
_entity_poly.type
_entity_poly.pdbx_seq_one_letter_code
_entity_poly.pdbx_strand_id
1 'polypeptide(L)'
;MIALSCDSAESHRKWIDDIVAYANSPNVTSKISYFLYLSLLIQIISKFFSFQGDGFPFEIIADEERKLAVQLEMLDPAEKDSKGMPLTARAVFIIDPKKMLRAQILYPATTGRNFEYVNN
;
A
#
# COMPACT_ATOMS: atom_id res chain seq x y z
N MET A 1 -8.73 -1.37 -2.03
CA MET A 1 -7.65 -0.71 -1.26
C MET A 1 -7.13 0.44 -2.09
N ILE A 2 -6.57 1.48 -1.49
CA ILE A 2 -5.89 2.58 -2.19
C ILE A 2 -4.67 2.96 -1.36
N ALA A 3 -3.56 3.27 -2.01
CA ALA A 3 -2.34 3.74 -1.36
C ALA A 3 -2.13 5.23 -1.62
N LEU A 4 -1.27 5.86 -0.83
CA LEU A 4 -0.91 7.28 -0.96
C LEU A 4 0.56 7.44 -0.60
N SER A 5 1.31 8.20 -1.40
CA SER A 5 2.64 8.70 -1.02
C SER A 5 2.86 10.12 -1.52
N CYS A 6 3.87 10.81 -0.98
CA CYS A 6 4.26 12.15 -1.42
C CYS A 6 5.23 12.15 -2.62
N ASP A 7 5.42 11.00 -3.26
CA ASP A 7 6.22 10.87 -4.48
C ASP A 7 5.36 11.08 -5.72
N SER A 8 6.02 11.32 -6.86
CA SER A 8 5.33 11.53 -8.12
C SER A 8 4.69 10.26 -8.66
N ALA A 9 3.63 10.41 -9.45
CA ALA A 9 2.99 9.29 -10.13
C ALA A 9 3.96 8.56 -11.08
N GLU A 10 4.97 9.24 -11.60
CA GLU A 10 6.05 8.62 -12.37
C GLU A 10 6.94 7.72 -11.52
N SER A 11 7.29 8.16 -10.31
CA SER A 11 8.03 7.33 -9.34
C SER A 11 7.25 6.08 -8.97
N HIS A 12 5.94 6.22 -8.71
CA HIS A 12 5.06 5.11 -8.38
C HIS A 12 5.04 4.05 -9.48
N ARG A 13 4.92 4.46 -10.75
CA ARG A 13 4.92 3.53 -11.88
C ARG A 13 6.20 2.69 -11.93
N LYS A 14 7.35 3.27 -11.60
CA LYS A 14 8.64 2.55 -11.55
C LYS A 14 8.68 1.56 -10.38
N TRP A 15 8.12 1.93 -9.23
CA TRP A 15 8.09 1.07 -8.03
C TRP A 15 7.13 -0.11 -8.16
N ILE A 16 6.08 0.00 -8.96
CA ILE A 16 5.10 -1.08 -9.15
C ILE A 16 5.81 -2.37 -9.61
N ASP A 17 6.74 -2.26 -10.56
CA ASP A 17 7.50 -3.42 -11.07
C ASP A 17 8.31 -4.08 -9.95
N ASP A 18 8.99 -3.29 -9.12
CA ASP A 18 9.76 -3.78 -7.97
C ASP A 18 8.86 -4.44 -6.91
N ILE A 19 7.68 -3.86 -6.64
CA ILE A 19 6.71 -4.42 -5.69
C ILE A 19 6.17 -5.76 -6.19
N VAL A 20 5.81 -5.83 -7.48
CA VAL A 20 5.33 -7.07 -8.10
C VAL A 20 6.43 -8.14 -8.09
N ALA A 21 7.68 -7.78 -8.40
CA ALA A 21 8.81 -8.69 -8.32
C ALA A 21 9.06 -9.20 -6.89
N TYR A 22 9.02 -8.32 -5.89
CA TYR A 22 9.18 -8.68 -4.48
C TYR A 22 8.07 -9.63 -4.01
N ALA A 23 6.81 -9.33 -4.36
CA ALA A 23 5.65 -10.15 -3.99
C ALA A 23 5.73 -11.58 -4.59
N ASN A 24 6.29 -11.70 -5.79
CA ASN A 24 6.50 -12.99 -6.45
C ASN A 24 7.79 -13.71 -6.04
N SER A 25 8.62 -13.10 -5.18
CA SER A 25 9.90 -13.69 -4.79
C SER A 25 9.69 -15.01 -4.00
N PRO A 26 10.58 -16.01 -4.18
CA PRO A 26 10.44 -17.33 -3.55
C PRO A 26 10.31 -17.28 -2.02
N ASN A 27 10.94 -16.28 -1.38
CA ASN A 27 10.94 -16.11 0.08
C ASN A 27 9.61 -15.59 0.64
N VAL A 28 8.81 -14.92 -0.19
CA VAL A 28 7.45 -14.47 0.18
C VAL A 28 6.44 -15.57 -0.15
N THR A 29 6.53 -16.14 -1.35
CA THR A 29 5.59 -17.18 -1.81
C THR A 29 5.67 -18.47 -0.99
N SER A 30 6.86 -18.85 -0.49
CA SER A 30 7.03 -20.02 0.39
C SER A 30 6.40 -19.85 1.79
N LYS A 31 6.26 -18.63 2.32
CA LYS A 31 5.50 -18.36 3.57
C LYS A 31 3.98 -18.41 3.35
N ILE A 32 3.53 -18.23 2.12
CA ILE A 32 2.12 -18.26 1.70
C ILE A 32 1.70 -19.70 1.30
N SER A 33 2.47 -20.74 1.66
CA SER A 33 2.27 -22.11 1.15
C SER A 33 0.96 -22.81 1.59
N TYR A 34 0.16 -22.25 2.51
CA TYR A 34 -1.22 -22.70 2.77
C TYR A 34 -2.24 -22.16 1.74
N PHE A 35 -1.84 -21.21 0.89
CA PHE A 35 -2.68 -20.50 -0.07
C PHE A 35 -2.69 -21.14 -1.47
N LEU A 36 -1.98 -22.26 -1.67
CA LEU A 36 -1.91 -22.95 -2.98
C LEU A 36 -3.27 -23.47 -3.47
N TYR A 37 -4.19 -23.81 -2.55
CA TYR A 37 -5.58 -24.12 -2.93
C TYR A 37 -6.35 -22.88 -3.42
N LEU A 38 -5.97 -21.68 -2.98
CA LEU A 38 -6.53 -20.43 -3.44
C LEU A 38 -5.89 -19.95 -4.74
N SER A 39 -4.63 -20.31 -5.04
CA SER A 39 -3.96 -19.88 -6.28
C SER A 39 -4.65 -20.42 -7.53
N LEU A 40 -5.21 -21.63 -7.48
CA LEU A 40 -6.00 -22.20 -8.57
C LEU A 40 -7.33 -21.43 -8.76
N LEU A 41 -7.96 -21.01 -7.66
CA LEU A 41 -9.18 -20.21 -7.68
C LEU A 41 -8.90 -18.77 -8.19
N ILE A 42 -7.78 -18.17 -7.78
CA ILE A 42 -7.34 -16.85 -8.24
C ILE A 42 -7.02 -16.88 -9.74
N GLN A 43 -6.39 -17.95 -10.25
CA GLN A 43 -6.17 -18.16 -11.69
C GLN A 43 -7.47 -18.31 -12.49
N ILE A 44 -8.52 -18.87 -11.88
CA ILE A 44 -9.86 -18.97 -12.50
C ILE A 44 -10.53 -17.59 -12.50
N ILE A 45 -10.45 -16.84 -11.41
CA ILE A 45 -11.08 -15.51 -11.27
C ILE A 45 -10.39 -14.46 -12.14
N SER A 46 -9.06 -14.49 -12.27
CA SER A 46 -8.30 -13.58 -13.14
C SER A 46 -8.57 -13.78 -14.64
N LYS A 47 -9.17 -14.92 -15.02
CA LYS A 47 -9.73 -15.13 -16.37
C LYS A 47 -11.07 -14.43 -16.59
N PHE A 48 -11.80 -14.10 -15.53
CA PHE A 48 -13.11 -13.44 -15.58
C PHE A 48 -13.05 -11.94 -15.28
N PHE A 49 -12.03 -11.47 -14.55
CA PHE A 49 -11.79 -10.06 -14.27
C PHE A 49 -10.45 -9.61 -14.85
N SER A 50 -10.51 -8.84 -15.95
CA SER A 50 -9.34 -8.15 -16.47
C SER A 50 -8.93 -7.03 -15.50
N PHE A 51 -7.90 -7.28 -14.69
CA PHE A 51 -7.23 -6.23 -13.95
C PHE A 51 -6.55 -5.29 -14.95
N GLN A 52 -6.88 -4.01 -14.95
CA GLN A 52 -6.07 -3.01 -15.67
C GLN A 52 -4.85 -2.70 -14.80
N GLY A 53 -3.69 -3.19 -15.23
CA GLY A 53 -2.39 -3.00 -14.59
C GLY A 53 -1.73 -4.34 -14.28
N ASP A 54 -0.47 -4.49 -14.71
CA ASP A 54 0.32 -5.73 -14.70
C ASP A 54 0.57 -6.29 -13.28
N GLY A 55 -0.44 -6.87 -12.63
CA GLY A 55 -0.32 -7.56 -11.35
C GLY A 55 -0.39 -6.68 -10.09
N PHE A 56 -0.68 -5.38 -10.21
CA PHE A 56 -0.82 -4.47 -9.06
C PHE A 56 -2.30 -4.15 -8.76
N PRO A 57 -2.86 -4.53 -7.58
CA PRO A 57 -4.31 -4.63 -7.43
C PRO A 57 -5.03 -3.36 -6.95
N PHE A 58 -4.35 -2.22 -6.84
CA PHE A 58 -4.94 -0.97 -6.35
C PHE A 58 -4.19 0.26 -6.87
N GLU A 59 -4.80 1.44 -6.77
CA GLU A 59 -4.19 2.70 -7.17
C GLU A 59 -3.29 3.28 -6.05
N ILE A 60 -2.31 4.10 -6.45
CA ILE A 60 -1.48 4.91 -5.55
C ILE A 60 -1.73 6.39 -5.88
N ILE A 61 -2.18 7.16 -4.90
CA ILE A 61 -2.35 8.61 -4.99
C ILE A 61 -0.98 9.28 -4.85
N ALA A 62 -0.62 10.13 -5.82
CA ALA A 62 0.53 11.02 -5.77
C ALA A 62 0.16 12.35 -5.11
N ASP A 63 0.59 12.52 -3.86
CA ASP A 63 0.40 13.74 -3.07
C ASP A 63 1.71 14.53 -2.98
N GLU A 64 2.26 14.91 -4.13
CA GLU A 64 3.57 15.61 -4.24
C GLU A 64 3.59 16.93 -3.46
N GLU A 65 2.45 17.62 -3.38
CA GLU A 65 2.28 18.86 -2.62
C GLU A 65 2.02 18.63 -1.13
N ARG A 66 1.93 17.36 -0.68
CA ARG A 66 1.68 16.96 0.71
C ARG A 66 0.36 17.48 1.28
N LYS A 67 -0.59 17.88 0.43
CA LYS A 67 -1.87 18.48 0.86
C LYS A 67 -2.70 17.46 1.63
N LEU A 68 -2.81 16.24 1.11
CA LEU A 68 -3.54 15.17 1.78
C LEU A 68 -2.77 14.68 3.01
N ALA A 69 -1.45 14.61 2.96
CA ALA A 69 -0.59 14.26 4.09
C ALA A 69 -0.75 15.21 5.27
N VAL A 70 -0.83 16.52 5.02
CA VAL A 70 -1.12 17.52 6.05
C VAL A 70 -2.56 17.39 6.57
N GLN A 71 -3.55 17.29 5.67
CA GLN A 71 -4.97 17.23 6.05
C GLN A 71 -5.32 15.97 6.85
N LEU A 72 -4.66 14.86 6.57
CA LEU A 72 -4.86 13.57 7.24
C LEU A 72 -3.91 13.37 8.42
N GLU A 73 -3.14 14.41 8.80
CA GLU A 73 -2.18 14.38 9.91
C GLU A 73 -1.19 13.20 9.83
N MET A 74 -0.73 12.91 8.60
CA MET A 74 0.18 11.79 8.33
C MET A 74 1.66 12.19 8.44
N LEU A 75 2.00 13.45 8.66
CA LEU A 75 3.39 13.89 8.72
C LEU A 75 4.03 13.52 10.06
N ASP A 76 5.13 12.78 10.00
CA ASP A 76 5.95 12.49 11.17
C ASP A 76 6.94 13.65 11.38
N PRO A 77 6.84 14.43 12.47
CA PRO A 77 7.75 15.54 12.71
C PRO A 77 9.19 15.09 13.01
N ALA A 78 9.40 13.83 13.42
CA ALA A 78 10.71 13.27 13.73
C ALA A 78 11.44 12.77 12.48
N GLU A 79 10.70 12.28 11.47
CA GLU A 79 11.27 11.77 10.22
C GLU A 79 11.28 12.86 9.17
N LYS A 80 12.47 13.24 8.69
CA LYS A 80 12.65 14.31 7.69
C LYS A 80 13.50 13.82 6.53
N ASP A 81 13.17 14.28 5.33
CA ASP A 81 14.05 14.07 4.17
C ASP A 81 15.36 14.86 4.29
N SER A 82 16.28 14.66 3.35
CA SER A 82 17.57 15.35 3.29
C SER A 82 17.45 16.88 3.15
N LYS A 83 16.27 17.39 2.81
CA LYS A 83 15.95 18.82 2.73
C LYS A 83 15.27 19.34 4.01
N GLY A 84 15.14 18.50 5.03
CA GLY A 84 14.56 18.84 6.34
C GLY A 84 13.03 18.83 6.36
N MET A 85 12.37 18.34 5.31
CA MET A 85 10.91 18.34 5.22
C MET A 85 10.32 17.06 5.84
N PRO A 86 9.27 17.16 6.69
CA PRO A 86 8.65 16.00 7.35
C PRO A 86 8.14 14.93 6.37
N LEU A 87 8.53 13.68 6.57
CA LEU A 87 8.07 12.53 5.78
C LEU A 87 6.70 12.06 6.29
N THR A 88 5.97 11.31 5.46
CA THR A 88 4.75 10.66 5.93
C THR A 88 5.07 9.47 6.83
N ALA A 89 4.42 9.40 8.00
CA ALA A 89 4.27 8.19 8.77
C ALA A 89 3.52 7.13 7.95
N ARG A 90 3.72 5.84 8.27
CA ARG A 90 3.00 4.73 7.62
C ARG A 90 1.60 4.64 8.22
N ALA A 91 0.69 5.48 7.72
CA ALA A 91 -0.70 5.50 8.14
C ALA A 91 -1.56 4.43 7.43
N VAL A 92 -2.57 3.92 8.13
CA VAL A 92 -3.67 3.11 7.58
C VAL A 92 -4.97 3.73 8.05
N PHE A 93 -5.85 4.08 7.11
CA PHE A 93 -7.19 4.59 7.39
C PHE A 93 -8.21 3.55 6.96
N ILE A 94 -9.12 3.20 7.87
CA ILE A 94 -10.26 2.35 7.57
C ILE A 94 -11.50 3.23 7.45
N ILE A 95 -12.01 3.38 6.23
CA ILE A 95 -13.16 4.23 5.90
C ILE A 95 -14.32 3.34 5.46
N ASP A 96 -15.50 3.54 6.02
CA ASP A 96 -16.69 2.75 5.68
C ASP A 96 -17.41 3.28 4.41
N PRO A 97 -18.43 2.56 3.89
CA PRO A 97 -19.21 3.02 2.72
C PRO A 97 -19.96 4.35 2.92
N LYS A 98 -20.13 4.81 4.16
CA LYS A 98 -20.73 6.11 4.50
C LYS A 98 -19.67 7.23 4.54
N LYS A 99 -18.44 6.94 4.13
CA LYS A 99 -17.27 7.85 4.13
C LYS A 99 -16.85 8.29 5.54
N MET A 100 -17.17 7.48 6.55
CA MET A 100 -16.78 7.74 7.93
C MET A 100 -15.46 7.02 8.26
N LEU A 101 -14.52 7.73 8.88
CA LEU A 101 -13.32 7.12 9.45
C LEU A 101 -13.71 6.22 10.63
N ARG A 102 -13.35 4.94 10.55
CA ARG A 102 -13.61 3.92 11.59
C ARG A 102 -12.38 3.60 12.42
N ALA A 103 -11.20 3.63 11.81
CA ALA A 103 -9.93 3.46 12.52
C ALA A 103 -8.80 4.15 11.77
N GLN A 104 -7.80 4.59 12.53
CA GLN A 104 -6.53 5.09 12.04
C GLN A 104 -5.41 4.37 12.78
N ILE A 105 -4.43 3.83 12.04
CA ILE A 105 -3.24 3.21 12.61
C ILE A 105 -2.03 3.94 12.06
N LEU A 106 -1.18 4.47 12.93
CA LEU A 106 0.04 5.18 12.59
C LEU A 106 1.25 4.33 13.00
N TYR A 107 2.06 3.94 12.02
CA TYR A 107 3.34 3.27 12.26
C TYR A 107 4.51 4.21 11.94
N PRO A 108 5.60 4.17 12.72
CA PRO A 108 6.86 4.83 12.36
C PRO A 108 7.40 4.30 11.03
N ALA A 109 8.17 5.12 10.32
CA ALA A 109 8.79 4.72 9.05
C ALA A 109 9.69 3.46 9.20
N THR A 110 10.33 3.33 10.37
CA THR A 110 11.27 2.25 10.76
C THR A 110 10.61 0.89 10.99
N THR A 111 9.28 0.85 11.15
CA THR A 111 8.56 -0.37 11.51
C THR A 111 7.69 -0.85 10.34
N GLY A 112 7.95 -2.06 9.84
CA GLY A 112 7.09 -2.71 8.85
C GLY A 112 5.69 -3.02 9.41
N ARG A 113 4.66 -2.98 8.55
CA ARG A 113 3.26 -3.27 8.94
C ARG A 113 3.01 -4.78 8.94
N ASN A 114 2.24 -5.28 9.91
CA ASN A 114 1.62 -6.60 9.86
C ASN A 114 0.16 -6.47 9.39
N PHE A 115 -0.16 -7.07 8.24
CA PHE A 115 -1.49 -6.99 7.61
C PHE A 115 -2.45 -8.11 8.05
N GLU A 116 -2.01 -9.05 8.89
CA GLU A 116 -2.84 -10.19 9.34
C GLU A 116 -4.11 -9.75 10.07
N TYR A 117 -4.05 -8.62 10.79
CA TYR A 117 -5.18 -8.09 11.57
C TYR A 117 -6.04 -7.05 10.83
N VAL A 118 -5.65 -6.64 9.62
CA VAL A 118 -6.35 -5.60 8.84
C VAL A 118 -7.45 -6.20 7.95
N ASN A 119 -7.43 -7.53 7.74
CA ASN A 119 -8.33 -8.24 6.81
C ASN A 119 -9.50 -8.99 7.49
N ASN A 120 -9.77 -8.73 8.77
CA ASN A 120 -10.98 -9.22 9.46
C ASN A 120 -12.04 -8.11 9.54
#